data_AF-A0A2V4MRT7-F1
#
_entry.id   AF-A0A2V4MRT7-F1
#
_cell.length_a   1.000
_cell.length_b   1.000
_cell.length_c   1.000
_cell.angle_alpha   90.00
_cell.angle_beta   90.00
_cell.angle_gamma   90.00
#
_symmetry.space_group_name_H-M   'P 1'
#
loop_
_entity.id
_entity.type
_entity.pdbx_description
1 polymer ?
#
loop_
_entity_poly.entity_id
_entity_poly.type
_entity_poly.pdbx_seq_one_letter_code
_entity_poly.pdbx_strand_id
1 'polypeptide(L)'
;GLAPFGERAQQAGWLHDVLEDSPVTADQLLAAGVPAEVVAAVRAVTKVAGEEYLERVRAVTADRLATLVKISDNAHNSHPDRLAALPAEQR
;
A
#
# COMPACT_ATOMS: atom_id res chain seq x y z
N GLY A 1 1.23 13.19 -1.57
CA GLY A 1 0.26 12.29 -2.24
C GLY A 1 0.79 11.88 -3.60
N LEU A 2 0.10 10.94 -4.27
CA LEU A 2 0.64 10.24 -5.44
C LEU A 2 0.31 10.85 -6.81
N ALA A 3 -0.52 11.91 -6.85
CA ALA A 3 -0.95 12.55 -8.09
C ALA A 3 0.19 12.96 -9.07
N PRO A 4 1.33 13.51 -8.61
CA PRO A 4 2.44 13.85 -9.49
C PRO A 4 3.09 12.65 -10.21
N PHE A 5 2.82 11.42 -9.76
CA PHE A 5 3.40 10.20 -10.33
C PHE A 5 2.44 9.47 -11.29
N GLY A 6 1.32 10.10 -11.66
CA GLY A 6 0.39 9.60 -12.68
C GLY A 6 -0.83 8.86 -12.13
N GLU A 7 -1.72 8.48 -13.03
CA GLU A 7 -3.02 7.87 -12.69
C GLU A 7 -2.87 6.52 -11.99
N ARG A 8 -1.94 5.67 -12.45
CA ARG A 8 -1.66 4.36 -11.85
C ARG A 8 -1.22 4.46 -10.39
N ALA A 9 -0.39 5.47 -10.08
CA ALA A 9 0.05 5.70 -8.71
C ALA A 9 -1.09 6.15 -7.81
N GLN A 10 -2.00 6.99 -8.31
CA GLN A 10 -3.19 7.37 -7.56
C GLN A 10 -4.12 6.18 -7.32
N GLN A 11 -4.38 5.38 -8.36
CA GLN A 11 -5.21 4.16 -8.25
C GLN A 11 -4.63 3.19 -7.22
N ALA A 12 -3.32 2.91 -7.28
CA ALA A 12 -2.65 2.04 -6.31
C ALA A 12 -2.69 2.62 -4.89
N GLY A 13 -2.54 3.94 -4.74
CA GLY A 13 -2.68 4.61 -3.45
C GLY A 13 -4.08 4.51 -2.86
N TRP A 14 -5.14 4.65 -3.66
CA TRP A 14 -6.51 4.48 -3.17
C TRP A 14 -6.82 3.06 -2.73
N LEU A 15 -6.19 2.06 -3.36
CA LEU A 15 -6.47 0.64 -3.14
C LEU A 15 -5.47 -0.04 -2.19
N HIS A 16 -4.46 0.64 -1.67
CA HIS A 16 -3.31 0.00 -1.02
C HIS A 16 -3.67 -0.91 0.17
N ASP A 17 -4.72 -0.58 0.92
CA ASP A 17 -5.19 -1.37 2.07
C ASP A 17 -6.33 -2.33 1.73
N VAL A 18 -6.85 -2.32 0.50
CA VAL A 18 -8.10 -3.04 0.17
C VAL A 18 -7.98 -4.56 0.38
N LEU A 19 -6.78 -5.11 0.16
CA LEU A 19 -6.53 -6.54 0.36
C LEU A 19 -6.21 -6.89 1.82
N GLU A 20 -5.89 -5.91 2.67
CA GLU A 20 -5.60 -6.09 4.10
C GLU A 20 -6.88 -5.92 4.94
N ASP A 21 -7.68 -4.89 4.62
CA ASP A 21 -8.80 -4.44 5.46
C ASP A 21 -10.19 -4.84 4.94
N SER A 22 -10.25 -5.63 3.87
CA SER A 22 -11.51 -6.06 3.26
C SER A 22 -11.45 -7.49 2.73
N PRO A 23 -12.61 -8.14 2.46
CA PRO A 23 -12.65 -9.48 1.87
C PRO A 23 -12.34 -9.49 0.37
N VAL A 24 -12.03 -8.34 -0.24
CA VAL A 24 -11.74 -8.23 -1.67
C VAL A 24 -10.46 -8.97 -2.01
N THR A 25 -10.46 -9.72 -3.11
CA THR A 25 -9.27 -10.42 -3.62
C THR A 25 -8.62 -9.69 -4.79
N ALA A 26 -7.34 -9.97 -5.04
CA ALA A 26 -6.64 -9.46 -6.21
C ALA A 26 -7.34 -9.85 -7.53
N ASP A 27 -7.89 -11.07 -7.60
CA ASP A 27 -8.62 -11.54 -8.78
C ASP A 27 -9.92 -10.76 -9.01
N GLN A 28 -10.60 -10.36 -7.93
CA GLN A 28 -11.78 -9.50 -8.04
C GLN A 28 -11.42 -8.10 -8.54
N LEU A 29 -10.28 -7.54 -8.14
CA LEU A 29 -9.78 -6.27 -8.67
C LEU A 29 -9.49 -6.38 -10.17
N LEU A 30 -8.81 -7.45 -10.60
CA LEU A 30 -8.55 -7.71 -12.01
C LEU A 30 -9.85 -7.87 -12.82
N ALA A 31 -10.81 -8.62 -12.29
CA ALA A 31 -12.12 -8.82 -12.92
C ALA A 31 -12.94 -7.52 -13.02
N ALA A 32 -12.75 -6.59 -12.07
CA ALA A 32 -13.34 -5.26 -12.08
C ALA A 32 -12.65 -4.29 -13.06
N GLY A 33 -11.60 -4.73 -13.76
CA GLY A 33 -10.87 -3.92 -14.74
C GLY A 33 -9.75 -3.08 -14.13
N VAL A 34 -9.35 -3.33 -12.87
CA VAL A 34 -8.17 -2.68 -12.30
C VAL A 34 -6.93 -3.16 -13.08
N PRO A 35 -6.06 -2.24 -13.54
CA PRO A 35 -4.86 -2.60 -14.30
C PRO A 35 -3.97 -3.57 -13.52
N ALA A 36 -3.41 -4.56 -14.21
CA ALA A 36 -2.58 -5.60 -13.58
C ALA A 36 -1.38 -5.02 -12.81
N GLU A 37 -0.76 -3.95 -13.32
CA GLU A 37 0.34 -3.25 -12.63
C GLU A 37 -0.10 -2.60 -11.30
N VAL A 38 -1.34 -2.09 -11.24
CA VAL A 38 -1.91 -1.53 -10.00
C VAL A 38 -2.19 -2.65 -9.01
N VAL A 39 -2.79 -3.74 -9.46
CA VAL A 39 -3.05 -4.91 -8.60
C VAL A 39 -1.74 -5.51 -8.07
N ALA A 40 -0.70 -5.60 -8.91
CA ALA A 40 0.62 -6.07 -8.50
C ALA A 40 1.22 -5.18 -7.40
N ALA A 41 1.15 -3.86 -7.56
CA ALA A 41 1.63 -2.92 -6.56
C ALA A 41 0.85 -3.00 -5.25
N VAL A 42 -0.49 -3.10 -5.30
CA VAL A 42 -1.34 -3.28 -4.11
C VAL A 42 -0.97 -4.57 -3.37
N ARG A 43 -0.81 -5.69 -4.10
CA ARG A 43 -0.36 -6.95 -3.50
C ARG A 43 1.00 -6.83 -2.84
N ALA A 44 1.94 -6.12 -3.46
CA ALA A 44 3.29 -5.97 -2.94
C ALA A 44 3.34 -5.15 -1.63
N VAL A 45 2.42 -4.20 -1.43
CA VAL A 45 2.36 -3.39 -0.20
C VAL A 45 1.44 -3.97 0.88
N THR A 46 0.63 -4.98 0.54
CA THR A 46 -0.27 -5.68 1.46
C THR A 46 0.56 -6.50 2.46
N LYS A 47 0.28 -6.37 3.77
CA LYS A 47 0.99 -7.18 4.76
C LYS A 47 0.48 -8.62 4.75
N VAL A 48 1.40 -9.58 4.75
CA VAL A 48 1.07 -11.00 4.95
C VAL A 48 1.46 -11.42 6.36
N ALA A 49 0.54 -12.09 7.06
CA ALA A 49 0.79 -12.59 8.41
C ALA A 49 1.93 -13.62 8.40
N GLY A 50 2.95 -13.40 9.25
CA GLY A 50 4.13 -14.26 9.34
C GLY A 50 5.20 -14.01 8.28
N GLU A 51 5.03 -13.00 7.41
CA GLU A 51 6.08 -12.59 6.47
C GLU A 51 7.23 -11.88 7.18
N GLU A 52 8.46 -12.25 6.82
CA GLU A 52 9.66 -11.58 7.33
C GLU A 52 9.76 -10.15 6.81
N TYR A 53 10.08 -9.21 7.71
CA TYR A 53 10.12 -7.78 7.39
C TYR A 53 10.99 -7.46 6.16
N LEU A 54 12.17 -8.09 6.07
CA LEU A 54 13.11 -7.85 4.97
C LEU A 54 12.64 -8.46 3.64
N GLU A 55 11.85 -9.54 3.67
CA GLU A 55 11.25 -10.10 2.45
C GLU A 55 10.20 -9.17 1.90
N ARG A 56 9.34 -8.63 2.78
CA ARG A 56 8.37 -7.60 2.40
C ARG A 56 9.03 -6.36 1.81
N VAL A 57 10.10 -5.86 2.44
CA VAL A 57 10.85 -4.70 1.92
C VAL A 57 11.43 -5.00 0.54
N ARG A 58 11.96 -6.20 0.32
CA ARG A 58 12.45 -6.62 -1.01
C ARG A 58 11.33 -6.66 -2.05
N ALA A 59 10.17 -7.20 -1.70
CA ALA A 59 9.02 -7.24 -2.61
C ALA A 59 8.54 -5.83 -3.00
N VAL A 60 8.38 -4.94 -2.03
CA VAL A 60 7.97 -3.54 -2.26
C VAL A 60 8.99 -2.79 -3.11
N THR A 61 10.29 -2.96 -2.84
CA THR A 61 11.35 -2.20 -3.54
C THR A 61 11.67 -2.72 -4.94
N ALA A 62 11.20 -3.92 -5.29
CA ALA A 62 11.29 -4.46 -6.65
C ALA A 62 10.28 -3.83 -7.62
N ASP A 63 9.24 -3.18 -7.12
CA ASP A 63 8.21 -2.50 -7.92
C ASP A 63 8.21 -0.99 -7.60
N ARG A 64 8.44 -0.17 -8.65
CA ARG A 64 8.46 1.30 -8.52
C ARG A 64 7.13 1.84 -7.99
N LEU A 65 6.01 1.30 -8.44
CA LEU A 65 4.68 1.76 -8.05
C LEU A 65 4.41 1.42 -6.58
N ALA A 66 4.74 0.19 -6.16
CA ALA A 66 4.65 -0.24 -4.76
C ALA A 66 5.54 0.62 -3.85
N THR A 67 6.76 0.93 -4.29
CA THR A 67 7.69 1.80 -3.56
C THR A 67 7.10 3.19 -3.33
N LEU A 68 6.55 3.81 -4.38
CA LEU A 68 5.92 5.13 -4.27
C LEU A 68 4.74 5.11 -3.30
N VAL A 69 3.87 4.09 -3.42
CA VAL A 69 2.74 3.90 -2.50
C VAL A 69 3.24 3.78 -1.07
N LYS A 70 4.25 2.94 -0.80
CA LYS A 70 4.73 2.73 0.56
C LYS A 70 5.38 3.96 1.18
N ILE A 71 6.09 4.77 0.38
CA ILE A 71 6.63 6.05 0.83
C ILE A 71 5.49 7.01 1.20
N SER A 72 4.45 7.11 0.36
CA SER A 72 3.32 7.99 0.61
C SER A 72 2.51 7.55 1.84
N ASP A 73 2.28 6.25 2.00
CA ASP A 73 1.64 5.65 3.18
C ASP A 73 2.42 5.95 4.45
N ASN A 74 3.73 5.64 4.48
CA ASN A 74 4.59 5.94 5.62
C ASN A 74 4.61 7.43 5.97
N ALA A 75 4.69 8.32 4.98
CA ALA A 75 4.65 9.77 5.21
C ALA A 75 3.31 10.23 5.80
N HIS A 76 2.20 9.59 5.43
CA HIS A 76 0.89 9.87 5.99
C HIS A 76 0.76 9.31 7.43
N ASN A 77 1.29 8.12 7.69
CA ASN A 77 1.30 7.47 9.01
C ASN A 77 2.17 8.21 10.02
N SER A 78 3.31 8.74 9.59
CA SER A 78 4.24 9.49 10.45
C SER A 78 3.87 10.96 10.62
N HIS A 79 2.69 11.40 10.19
CA HIS A 79 2.25 12.78 10.37
C HIS A 79 2.09 13.10 11.88
N PRO A 80 2.62 14.23 12.38
CA PRO A 80 2.62 14.55 13.81
C PRO A 80 1.24 14.49 14.47
N ASP A 81 0.21 15.00 13.80
CA ASP A 81 -1.17 14.97 14.30
C ASP A 81 -1.72 13.54 14.42
N ARG A 82 -1.29 12.63 13.55
CA ARG A 82 -1.69 11.22 13.59
C ARG A 82 -0.99 10.48 14.74
N LEU A 83 0.30 10.75 14.93
CA LEU A 83 1.07 10.23 16.07
C LEU A 83 0.49 10.74 17.41
N ALA A 84 0.10 12.00 17.49
CA ALA A 84 -0.54 12.56 18.68
C ALA A 84 -1.87 11.86 19.03
N ALA A 85 -2.60 11.36 18.03
CA ALA A 85 -3.86 10.63 18.20
C ALA A 85 -3.69 9.16 18.61
N LEU A 86 -2.47 8.59 18.54
CA LEU A 86 -2.24 7.20 18.94
C LEU A 86 -2.30 7.04 20.48
N PRO A 87 -2.76 5.87 20.99
CA PRO A 87 -2.62 5.52 22.40
C PRO A 87 -1.17 5.63 22.86
N ALA A 88 -0.92 5.91 24.15
CA ALA A 88 0.43 6.11 24.67
C ALA A 88 1.38 4.92 24.43
N GLU A 89 0.84 3.72 24.28
CA GLU A 89 1.59 2.48 23.99
C GLU A 89 2.06 2.37 22.53
N GLN A 90 1.53 3.22 21.64
CA GLN A 90 1.77 3.21 20.19
C GLN A 90 2.35 4.54 19.67
N ARG A 91 2.64 5.51 20.56
CA ARG A 91 3.39 6.74 20.24
C ARG A 91 4.88 6.50 20.32
#